data_AF-A0A8H3BZY1-F1
#
_entry.id   AF-A0A8H3BZY1-F1
#
_cell.length_a   1.000
_cell.length_b   1.000
_cell.length_c   1.000
_cell.angle_alpha   90.00
_cell.angle_beta   90.00
_cell.angle_gamma   90.00
#
_symmetry.space_group_name_H-M   'P 1'
#
loop_
_entity.id
_entity.type
_entity.pdbx_description
1 polymer ?
#
loop_
_entity_poly.entity_id
_entity_poly.type
_entity_poly.pdbx_seq_one_letter_code
_entity_poly.pdbx_strand_id
1 'polypeptide(L)'
;SSFGSQNSAIFFAKSTTGLPGSWTNQGLVISTSSSNDYNAIDPGLIIDGSNWWLTFGSFWTGIKLVQLGSSTGKPSTSTIYSIAQRTANGGAIEAPVIVKNGSYYYLFTSWDKCCSGTSSTYNVRVGRSTSITGPYVDQSGVALTSGGGTLVLASHDSIIGPGGQSVFQDTDAWVIDYHYYTSSGSWLGMNLLDFSSGWPVAY
;
A
#
# COMPACT_ATOMS: atom_id res chain seq x y z
N SER A 1 13.87 -5.14 8.93
CA SER A 1 13.01 -4.31 9.77
C SER A 1 12.90 -4.97 11.13
N SER A 2 12.81 -4.18 12.20
CA SER A 2 12.51 -4.67 13.55
C SER A 2 11.08 -4.30 13.88
N PHE A 3 10.25 -5.29 14.27
CA PHE A 3 8.85 -5.07 14.57
C PHE A 3 8.66 -3.98 15.64
N GLY A 4 7.76 -3.02 15.40
CA GLY A 4 7.51 -1.89 16.30
C GLY A 4 8.60 -0.80 16.30
N SER A 5 9.49 -0.75 15.30
CA SER A 5 10.55 0.25 15.17
C SER A 5 10.65 0.82 13.76
N GLN A 6 11.12 2.06 13.62
CA GLN A 6 11.49 2.65 12.33
C GLN A 6 12.82 2.12 11.78
N ASN A 7 13.57 1.28 12.49
CA ASN A 7 14.83 0.70 12.00
C ASN A 7 14.54 -0.33 10.89
N SER A 8 14.40 0.18 9.67
CA SER A 8 13.86 -0.55 8.52
C SER A 8 14.54 -0.11 7.23
N ALA A 9 14.47 -0.97 6.22
CA ALA A 9 15.06 -0.71 4.92
C ALA A 9 14.33 -1.50 3.84
N ILE A 10 14.16 -0.86 2.68
CA ILE A 10 13.69 -1.47 1.44
C ILE A 10 14.89 -1.67 0.53
N PHE A 11 15.04 -2.88 0.02
CA PHE A 11 16.07 -3.27 -0.94
C PHE A 11 15.43 -3.62 -2.28
N PHE A 12 16.21 -3.51 -3.35
CA PHE A 12 15.79 -3.86 -4.70
C PHE A 12 16.55 -5.09 -5.17
N ALA A 13 15.86 -6.04 -5.80
CA ALA A 13 16.46 -7.15 -6.51
C ALA A 13 15.86 -7.23 -7.91
N LYS A 14 16.63 -7.72 -8.89
CA LYS A 14 16.17 -7.95 -10.26
C LYS A 14 16.27 -9.41 -10.63
N SER A 15 15.34 -9.88 -11.43
CA SER A 15 15.39 -11.16 -12.13
C SER A 15 14.80 -11.01 -13.51
N THR A 16 15.35 -11.72 -14.50
CA THR A 16 14.79 -11.82 -15.85
C THR A 16 13.76 -12.94 -15.99
N THR A 17 13.65 -13.84 -15.00
CA THR A 17 12.77 -15.02 -15.05
C THR A 17 11.76 -15.08 -13.91
N GLY A 18 11.98 -14.32 -12.82
CA GLY A 18 11.19 -14.39 -11.58
C GLY A 18 11.41 -15.65 -10.74
N LEU A 19 12.19 -16.62 -11.22
CA LEU A 19 12.36 -17.93 -10.56
C LEU A 19 13.32 -17.89 -9.37
N PRO A 20 13.20 -18.81 -8.39
CA PRO A 20 14.19 -18.96 -7.32
C PRO A 20 15.63 -19.05 -7.87
N GLY A 21 16.58 -18.38 -7.21
CA GLY A 21 17.99 -18.37 -7.60
C GLY A 21 18.39 -17.42 -8.73
N SER A 22 17.44 -16.83 -9.46
CA SER A 22 17.73 -15.88 -10.55
C SER A 22 17.86 -14.42 -10.09
N TRP A 23 17.57 -14.14 -8.82
CA TRP A 23 17.51 -12.80 -8.28
C TRP A 23 18.88 -12.24 -7.93
N THR A 24 19.21 -11.08 -8.49
CA THR A 24 20.44 -10.33 -8.17
C THR A 24 20.10 -9.11 -7.32
N ASN A 25 20.69 -9.03 -6.13
CA ASN A 25 20.55 -7.88 -5.23
C ASN A 25 21.13 -6.60 -5.88
N GLN A 26 20.34 -5.53 -5.91
CA GLN A 26 20.70 -4.20 -6.42
C GLN A 26 20.91 -3.19 -5.29
N GLY A 27 20.96 -3.64 -4.04
CA GLY A 27 21.26 -2.84 -2.86
C GLY A 27 20.07 -2.04 -2.32
N LEU A 28 20.40 -1.14 -1.39
CA LEU A 28 19.46 -0.31 -0.64
C LEU A 28 18.70 0.66 -1.55
N VAL A 29 17.39 0.81 -1.33
CA VAL A 29 16.54 1.82 -1.99
C VAL A 29 16.29 2.97 -1.03
N ILE A 30 15.76 2.66 0.15
CA ILE A 30 15.48 3.63 1.22
C ILE A 30 15.55 2.92 2.58
N SER A 31 16.00 3.65 3.60
CA SER A 31 16.02 3.17 4.98
C SER A 31 15.58 4.26 5.94
N THR A 32 15.11 3.83 7.10
CA THR A 32 14.74 4.68 8.23
C THR A 32 15.43 4.19 9.50
N SER A 33 15.53 5.07 10.48
CA SER A 33 15.99 4.80 11.84
C SER A 33 15.06 5.48 12.85
N SER A 34 15.36 5.38 14.15
CA SER A 34 14.59 6.05 15.21
C SER A 34 14.55 7.58 15.10
N SER A 35 15.41 8.21 14.28
CA SER A 35 15.34 9.65 14.00
C SER A 35 14.31 10.04 12.95
N ASN A 36 13.72 9.07 12.24
CA ASN A 36 12.65 9.30 11.27
C ASN A 36 11.28 9.23 11.95
N ASP A 37 10.33 10.02 11.44
CA ASP A 37 8.93 10.02 11.83
C ASP A 37 8.06 9.12 10.93
N TYR A 38 8.68 8.25 10.13
CA TYR A 38 8.02 7.25 9.27
C TYR A 38 8.87 5.97 9.19
N ASN A 39 8.29 4.90 8.65
CA ASN A 39 8.91 3.58 8.59
C ASN A 39 9.09 3.10 7.15
N ALA A 40 10.31 2.74 6.75
CA ALA A 40 10.63 2.24 5.41
C ALA A 40 10.36 0.73 5.27
N ILE A 41 9.07 0.36 5.24
CA ILE A 41 8.56 -0.98 4.89
C ILE A 41 7.36 -0.87 3.94
N ASP A 42 6.84 -2.02 3.51
CA ASP A 42 5.66 -2.15 2.65
C ASP A 42 5.77 -1.39 1.31
N PRO A 43 6.77 -1.69 0.48
CA PRO A 43 6.94 -1.02 -0.80
C PRO A 43 5.81 -1.35 -1.79
N GLY A 44 5.22 -0.33 -2.41
CA GLY A 44 4.38 -0.42 -3.59
C GLY A 44 5.00 0.34 -4.76
N LEU A 45 5.16 -0.30 -5.92
CA LEU A 45 5.71 0.33 -7.12
C LEU A 45 4.58 0.65 -8.10
N ILE A 46 4.53 1.89 -8.57
CA ILE A 46 3.73 2.27 -9.74
C ILE A 46 4.64 2.84 -10.83
N ILE A 47 4.40 2.39 -12.06
CA ILE A 47 5.07 2.87 -13.27
C ILE A 47 4.02 3.60 -14.11
N ASP A 48 4.21 4.91 -14.29
CA ASP A 48 3.36 5.75 -15.13
C ASP A 48 4.21 6.40 -16.22
N GLY A 49 4.26 5.74 -17.37
CA GLY A 49 5.18 6.06 -18.46
C GLY A 49 6.64 5.94 -18.01
N SER A 50 7.42 7.01 -18.15
CA SER A 50 8.82 7.06 -17.69
C SER A 50 8.98 7.33 -16.19
N ASN A 51 7.89 7.65 -15.49
CA ASN A 51 7.93 8.02 -14.08
C ASN A 51 7.68 6.80 -13.21
N TRP A 52 8.66 6.45 -12.40
CA TRP A 52 8.58 5.35 -11.45
C TRP A 52 8.42 5.95 -10.06
N TRP A 53 7.49 5.42 -9.28
CA TRP A 53 7.24 5.91 -7.94
C TRP A 53 7.12 4.76 -6.96
N LEU A 54 7.72 4.94 -5.78
CA LEU A 54 7.66 4.01 -4.68
C LEU A 54 6.78 4.60 -3.58
N THR A 55 5.64 3.97 -3.32
CA THR A 55 4.95 4.12 -2.04
C THR A 55 5.57 3.22 -1.02
N PHE A 56 5.56 3.65 0.24
CA PHE A 56 5.98 2.86 1.37
C PHE A 56 5.43 3.47 2.65
N GLY A 57 5.46 2.72 3.76
CA GLY A 57 5.03 3.23 5.05
C GLY A 57 4.12 2.28 5.78
N SER A 58 4.30 2.27 7.10
CA SER A 58 3.48 1.54 8.05
C SER A 58 3.56 2.29 9.37
N PHE A 59 2.42 2.72 9.92
CA PHE A 59 2.29 3.49 11.16
C PHE A 59 2.95 4.89 11.14
N TRP A 60 3.26 5.46 12.31
CA TRP A 60 3.85 6.80 12.51
C TRP A 60 3.13 7.90 11.72
N THR A 61 3.86 8.70 10.93
CA THR A 61 3.27 9.76 10.08
C THR A 61 2.71 9.21 8.75
N GLY A 62 2.52 7.90 8.65
CA GLY A 62 1.77 7.25 7.59
C GLY A 62 2.55 7.00 6.31
N ILE A 63 1.82 7.04 5.20
CA ILE A 63 2.26 6.61 3.87
C ILE A 63 3.05 7.69 3.18
N LYS A 64 4.21 7.29 2.67
CA LYS A 64 5.15 8.11 1.93
C LYS A 64 5.21 7.72 0.47
N LEU A 65 5.67 8.65 -0.35
CA LEU A 65 5.89 8.48 -1.79
C LEU A 65 7.19 9.16 -2.18
N VAL A 66 8.01 8.47 -2.97
CA VAL A 66 9.26 9.00 -3.53
C VAL A 66 9.38 8.62 -5.00
N GLN A 67 9.91 9.52 -5.82
CA GLN A 67 10.19 9.23 -7.22
C GLN A 67 11.47 8.39 -7.34
N LEU A 68 11.44 7.38 -8.21
CA LEU A 68 12.59 6.55 -8.55
C LEU A 68 13.11 6.89 -9.96
N GLY A 69 14.41 6.74 -10.15
CA GLY A 69 15.02 6.72 -11.48
C GLY A 69 14.73 5.39 -12.18
N SER A 70 14.10 5.43 -13.36
CA SER A 70 13.71 4.23 -14.11
C SER A 70 14.87 3.32 -14.52
N SER A 71 16.07 3.88 -14.70
CA SER A 71 17.29 3.11 -15.01
C SER A 71 17.94 2.46 -13.79
N THR A 72 17.68 2.96 -12.58
CA THR A 72 18.36 2.52 -11.35
C THR A 72 17.45 1.78 -10.36
N GLY A 73 16.15 2.06 -10.38
CA GLY A 73 15.21 1.60 -9.34
C GLY A 73 15.50 2.23 -7.96
N LYS A 74 16.19 3.38 -7.93
CA LYS A 74 16.58 4.12 -6.71
C LYS A 74 15.95 5.50 -6.67
N PRO A 75 15.78 6.14 -5.50
CA PRO A 75 15.27 7.50 -5.41
C PRO A 75 16.04 8.44 -6.35
N SER A 76 15.31 9.13 -7.24
CA SER A 76 15.88 10.14 -8.14
C SER A 76 15.97 11.52 -7.49
N THR A 77 15.28 11.71 -6.36
CA THR A 77 15.24 12.95 -5.58
C THR A 77 15.27 12.62 -4.09
N SER A 78 15.58 13.62 -3.25
CA SER A 78 15.43 13.52 -1.80
C SER A 78 14.03 13.88 -1.30
N THR A 79 13.12 14.29 -2.18
CA THR A 79 11.77 14.70 -1.80
C THR A 79 10.92 13.49 -1.47
N ILE A 80 10.39 13.47 -0.24
CA ILE A 80 9.45 12.47 0.25
C ILE A 80 8.11 13.15 0.48
N TYR A 81 7.09 12.71 -0.25
CA TYR A 81 5.73 13.20 -0.09
C TYR A 81 5.00 12.39 0.98
N SER A 82 4.28 13.05 1.87
CA SER A 82 3.33 12.39 2.78
C SER A 82 1.95 12.41 2.13
N ILE A 83 1.41 11.23 1.80
CA ILE A 83 0.21 11.12 0.96
C ILE A 83 -1.01 10.53 1.67
N ALA A 84 -0.81 9.87 2.82
CA ALA A 84 -1.89 9.44 3.71
C ALA A 84 -1.39 9.29 5.14
N GLN A 85 -2.25 9.55 6.12
CA GLN A 85 -1.99 9.28 7.53
C GLN A 85 -3.31 8.94 8.22
N ARG A 86 -3.26 8.03 9.18
CA ARG A 86 -4.36 7.81 10.09
C ARG A 86 -4.19 8.63 11.36
N THR A 87 -5.22 9.39 11.73
CA THR A 87 -5.22 10.28 12.90
C THR A 87 -5.77 9.61 14.17
N ALA A 88 -6.28 8.37 14.04
CA ALA A 88 -6.82 7.55 15.13
C ALA A 88 -6.01 6.25 15.31
N ASN A 89 -6.34 5.50 16.38
CA ASN A 89 -5.80 4.15 16.66
C ASN A 89 -4.27 4.05 16.53
N GLY A 90 -3.56 5.05 17.08
CA GLY A 90 -2.09 5.08 17.08
C GLY A 90 -1.46 5.21 15.70
N GLY A 91 -2.20 5.68 14.70
CA GLY A 91 -1.69 5.82 13.33
C GLY A 91 -1.63 4.51 12.55
N ALA A 92 -2.40 3.49 12.93
CA ALA A 92 -2.38 2.18 12.27
C ALA A 92 -2.93 2.23 10.83
N ILE A 93 -2.02 2.53 9.88
CA ILE A 93 -2.16 2.55 8.42
C ILE A 93 -0.87 2.01 7.79
N GLU A 94 -0.97 1.11 6.82
CA GLU A 94 0.18 0.48 6.14
C GLU A 94 -0.20 -0.15 4.79
N ALA A 95 0.68 -0.98 4.21
CA ALA A 95 0.47 -1.69 2.95
C ALA A 95 -0.06 -0.82 1.78
N PRO A 96 0.66 0.25 1.40
CA PRO A 96 0.19 1.16 0.37
C PRO A 96 0.37 0.60 -1.05
N VAL A 97 -0.71 0.65 -1.83
CA VAL A 97 -0.68 0.33 -3.27
C VAL A 97 -1.38 1.44 -4.06
N ILE A 98 -0.71 1.96 -5.09
CA ILE A 98 -1.31 2.92 -6.01
C ILE A 98 -1.57 2.24 -7.35
N VAL A 99 -2.79 2.39 -7.86
CA VAL A 99 -3.15 2.05 -9.23
C VAL A 99 -3.75 3.25 -9.94
N LYS A 100 -3.61 3.33 -11.26
CA LYS A 100 -4.21 4.37 -12.08
C LYS A 100 -5.40 3.79 -12.84
N ASN A 101 -6.57 4.39 -12.68
CA ASN A 101 -7.77 4.03 -13.43
C ASN A 101 -8.46 5.31 -13.93
N GLY A 102 -8.60 5.43 -15.25
CA GLY A 102 -9.03 6.67 -15.90
C GLY A 102 -8.11 7.85 -15.53
N SER A 103 -8.70 8.95 -15.06
CA SER A 103 -7.98 10.17 -14.68
C SER A 103 -7.50 10.19 -13.22
N TYR A 104 -7.68 9.10 -12.47
CA TYR A 104 -7.38 9.07 -11.04
C TYR A 104 -6.31 8.03 -10.70
N TYR A 105 -5.46 8.39 -9.75
CA TYR A 105 -4.66 7.48 -8.95
C TYR A 105 -5.47 7.10 -7.73
N TYR A 106 -5.61 5.81 -7.46
CA TYR A 106 -6.27 5.27 -6.27
C TYR A 106 -5.20 4.71 -5.35
N LEU A 107 -5.11 5.26 -4.13
CA LEU A 107 -4.22 4.79 -3.08
C LEU A 107 -5.03 3.88 -2.15
N PHE A 108 -4.73 2.58 -2.21
CA PHE A 108 -5.22 1.58 -1.26
C PHE A 108 -4.25 1.46 -0.10
N THR A 109 -4.78 1.28 1.11
CA THR A 109 -4.02 1.07 2.35
C THR A 109 -4.76 0.10 3.26
N SER A 110 -4.04 -0.62 4.10
CA SER A 110 -4.64 -1.41 5.17
C SER A 110 -4.58 -0.67 6.50
N TRP A 111 -5.66 -0.70 7.26
CA TRP A 111 -5.83 0.01 8.52
C TRP A 111 -6.01 -0.95 9.69
N ASP A 112 -5.69 -0.47 10.89
CA ASP A 112 -5.82 -1.21 12.16
C ASP A 112 -4.84 -2.37 12.29
N LYS A 113 -5.22 -3.43 13.03
CA LYS A 113 -4.27 -4.41 13.57
C LYS A 113 -4.24 -5.66 12.68
N CYS A 114 -3.09 -5.92 12.05
CA CYS A 114 -2.78 -7.20 11.43
C CYS A 114 -2.31 -8.25 12.47
N CYS A 115 -2.00 -9.44 11.97
CA CYS A 115 -1.02 -10.33 12.60
C CYS A 115 -1.41 -10.85 13.99
N SER A 116 -2.72 -10.89 14.28
CA SER A 116 -3.30 -11.35 15.55
C SER A 116 -4.30 -12.48 15.36
N GLY A 117 -4.19 -13.24 14.26
CA GLY A 117 -5.13 -14.32 13.92
C GLY A 117 -6.55 -13.78 13.84
N THR A 118 -7.51 -14.48 14.44
CA THR A 118 -8.92 -14.08 14.51
C THR A 118 -9.19 -12.84 15.37
N SER A 119 -8.17 -12.29 16.06
CA SER A 119 -8.26 -11.02 16.78
C SER A 119 -7.73 -9.84 15.96
N SER A 120 -7.41 -10.05 14.68
CA SER A 120 -7.01 -8.99 13.76
C SER A 120 -8.22 -8.13 13.39
N THR A 121 -8.02 -6.82 13.31
CA THR A 121 -9.06 -5.83 12.96
C THR A 121 -8.77 -5.14 11.63
N TYR A 122 -7.88 -5.74 10.83
CA TYR A 122 -7.43 -5.23 9.55
C TYR A 122 -8.60 -4.95 8.60
N ASN A 123 -8.49 -3.86 7.84
CA ASN A 123 -9.45 -3.49 6.80
C ASN A 123 -8.75 -2.70 5.69
N VAL A 124 -9.20 -2.88 4.45
CA VAL A 124 -8.69 -2.17 3.28
C VAL A 124 -9.50 -0.91 3.05
N ARG A 125 -8.80 0.21 2.87
CA ARG A 125 -9.36 1.53 2.56
C ARG A 125 -8.71 2.16 1.34
N VAL A 126 -9.44 3.06 0.70
CA VAL A 126 -9.00 3.76 -0.51
C VAL A 126 -9.22 5.27 -0.44
N GLY A 127 -8.35 6.00 -1.11
CA GLY A 127 -8.51 7.40 -1.51
C GLY A 127 -8.13 7.58 -2.98
N ARG A 128 -8.50 8.70 -3.60
CA ARG A 128 -8.06 9.01 -4.97
C ARG A 128 -7.61 10.46 -5.16
N SER A 129 -6.77 10.68 -6.17
CA SER A 129 -6.26 11.98 -6.59
C SER A 129 -6.07 12.00 -8.10
N THR A 130 -6.20 13.15 -8.76
CA THR A 130 -5.80 13.32 -10.18
C THR A 130 -4.30 13.55 -10.34
N SER A 131 -3.57 13.75 -9.24
CA SER A 131 -2.11 13.87 -9.19
C SER A 131 -1.52 12.76 -8.32
N ILE A 132 -0.46 12.10 -8.80
CA ILE A 132 0.19 11.01 -8.06
C ILE A 132 0.75 11.45 -6.70
N THR A 133 1.15 12.71 -6.56
CA THR A 133 1.64 13.30 -5.30
C THR A 133 0.52 13.79 -4.38
N GLY A 134 -0.74 13.59 -4.77
CA GLY A 134 -1.91 14.05 -4.03
C GLY A 134 -2.30 15.50 -4.32
N PRO A 135 -3.18 16.10 -3.49
CA PRO A 135 -3.78 15.48 -2.30
C PRO A 135 -4.76 14.36 -2.67
N TYR A 136 -4.65 13.23 -1.97
CA TYR A 136 -5.66 12.17 -2.04
C TYR A 136 -6.82 12.53 -1.13
N VAL A 137 -8.05 12.33 -1.60
CA VAL A 137 -9.27 12.43 -0.79
C VAL A 137 -10.08 11.14 -0.84
N ASP A 138 -10.90 10.90 0.17
CA ASP A 138 -11.87 9.80 0.18
C ASP A 138 -13.22 10.19 -0.47
N GLN A 139 -14.19 9.27 -0.51
CA GLN A 139 -15.50 9.48 -1.13
C GLN A 139 -16.31 10.59 -0.48
N SER A 140 -16.06 10.91 0.79
CA SER A 140 -16.66 12.03 1.51
C SER A 140 -15.90 13.34 1.35
N GLY A 141 -14.77 13.33 0.61
CA GLY A 141 -13.94 14.51 0.38
C GLY A 141 -12.93 14.78 1.48
N VAL A 142 -12.75 13.89 2.45
CA VAL A 142 -11.77 14.07 3.53
C VAL A 142 -10.38 13.71 3.01
N ALA A 143 -9.41 14.58 3.22
CA ALA A 143 -8.03 14.33 2.84
C ALA A 143 -7.47 13.10 3.55
N LEU A 144 -6.75 12.25 2.82
CA LEU A 144 -6.12 11.04 3.35
C LEU A 144 -5.03 11.40 4.38
N THR A 145 -4.41 12.57 4.26
CA THR A 145 -3.47 13.12 5.26
C THR A 145 -4.15 13.65 6.52
N SER A 146 -5.48 13.76 6.51
CA SER A 146 -6.30 14.14 7.66
C SER A 146 -7.10 12.96 8.24
N GLY A 147 -6.76 11.72 7.85
CA GLY A 147 -7.45 10.52 8.33
C GLY A 147 -8.69 10.14 7.52
N GLY A 148 -8.87 10.68 6.32
CA GLY A 148 -9.86 10.17 5.36
C GLY A 148 -9.52 8.74 4.92
N GLY A 149 -10.50 8.03 4.39
CA GLY A 149 -10.33 6.71 3.78
C GLY A 149 -11.66 5.98 3.62
N THR A 150 -12.04 5.70 2.37
CA THR A 150 -13.27 4.96 2.03
C THR A 150 -13.04 3.47 2.26
N LEU A 151 -13.94 2.80 2.99
CA LEU A 151 -13.83 1.37 3.23
C LEU A 151 -14.08 0.59 1.93
N VAL A 152 -13.19 -0.36 1.61
CA VAL A 152 -13.33 -1.27 0.46
C VAL A 152 -13.63 -2.68 0.94
N LEU A 153 -12.90 -3.15 1.95
CA LEU A 153 -13.02 -4.50 2.45
C LEU A 153 -12.76 -4.54 3.97
N ALA A 154 -13.66 -5.18 4.71
CA ALA A 154 -13.53 -5.42 6.14
C ALA A 154 -13.87 -6.88 6.46
N SER A 155 -13.70 -7.28 7.71
CA SER A 155 -14.11 -8.60 8.17
C SER A 155 -15.59 -8.87 7.84
N HIS A 156 -15.86 -10.04 7.26
CA HIS A 156 -17.20 -10.53 6.93
C HIS A 156 -17.19 -12.06 6.93
N ASP A 157 -18.28 -12.69 7.36
CA ASP A 157 -18.38 -14.15 7.48
C ASP A 157 -17.16 -14.78 8.17
N SER A 158 -16.46 -15.70 7.50
CA SER A 158 -15.23 -16.34 7.99
C SER A 158 -13.95 -15.59 7.63
N ILE A 159 -14.04 -14.46 6.93
CA ILE A 159 -12.91 -13.64 6.49
C ILE A 159 -12.63 -12.60 7.59
N ILE A 160 -11.62 -12.85 8.42
CA ILE A 160 -11.25 -11.93 9.51
C ILE A 160 -10.02 -11.12 9.11
N GLY A 161 -10.07 -9.80 9.31
CA GLY A 161 -8.94 -8.91 9.11
C GLY A 161 -8.32 -8.95 7.70
N PRO A 162 -9.10 -8.80 6.62
CA PRO A 162 -8.53 -8.75 5.27
C PRO A 162 -7.66 -7.50 5.09
N GLY A 163 -6.46 -7.68 4.53
CA GLY A 163 -5.53 -6.58 4.22
C GLY A 163 -4.18 -7.07 3.69
N GLY A 164 -3.18 -6.19 3.71
CA GLY A 164 -1.89 -6.43 3.07
C GLY A 164 -2.04 -6.63 1.56
N GLN A 165 -2.91 -5.83 0.96
CA GLN A 165 -3.47 -6.06 -0.37
C GLN A 165 -2.55 -5.67 -1.52
N SER A 166 -2.70 -6.34 -2.66
CA SER A 166 -2.30 -5.84 -3.96
C SER A 166 -3.53 -5.55 -4.82
N VAL A 167 -3.41 -4.57 -5.72
CA VAL A 167 -4.44 -4.27 -6.70
C VAL A 167 -3.79 -4.22 -8.07
N PHE A 168 -4.35 -4.94 -9.03
CA PHE A 168 -3.83 -4.99 -10.39
C PHE A 168 -4.96 -5.18 -11.39
N GLN A 169 -4.68 -4.87 -12.64
CA GLN A 169 -5.60 -5.09 -13.74
C GLN A 169 -5.24 -6.40 -14.43
N ASP A 170 -6.19 -7.33 -14.49
CA ASP A 170 -6.15 -8.49 -15.38
C ASP A 170 -6.77 -8.12 -16.74
N THR A 171 -6.81 -9.07 -17.67
CA THR A 171 -7.29 -8.89 -19.04
C THR A 171 -8.73 -8.39 -19.14
N ASP A 172 -9.58 -8.71 -18.17
CA ASP A 172 -11.02 -8.45 -18.18
C ASP A 172 -11.54 -7.68 -16.96
N ALA A 173 -10.76 -7.61 -15.87
CA ALA A 173 -11.21 -6.97 -14.63
C ALA A 173 -10.05 -6.40 -13.80
N TRP A 174 -10.40 -5.49 -12.88
CA TRP A 174 -9.53 -5.16 -11.76
C TRP A 174 -9.66 -6.23 -10.69
N VAL A 175 -8.53 -6.64 -10.11
CA VAL A 175 -8.44 -7.66 -9.06
C VAL A 175 -7.83 -7.03 -7.82
N ILE A 176 -8.36 -7.39 -6.66
CA ILE A 176 -7.72 -7.19 -5.36
C ILE A 176 -7.37 -8.55 -4.78
N ASP A 177 -6.09 -8.75 -4.47
CA ASP A 177 -5.63 -9.85 -3.63
C ASP A 177 -5.32 -9.35 -2.23
N TYR A 178 -5.47 -10.21 -1.23
CA TYR A 178 -5.20 -9.88 0.16
C TYR A 178 -5.02 -11.15 0.99
N HIS A 179 -4.41 -11.03 2.17
CA HIS A 179 -4.49 -12.11 3.15
C HIS A 179 -5.62 -11.87 4.14
N TYR A 180 -6.17 -12.94 4.70
CA TYR A 180 -7.14 -12.88 5.79
C TYR A 180 -6.90 -14.02 6.79
N TYR A 181 -7.48 -13.89 7.97
CA TYR A 181 -7.31 -14.81 9.07
C TYR A 181 -8.56 -15.67 9.28
N THR A 182 -8.32 -16.93 9.67
CA THR A 182 -9.30 -17.88 10.18
C THR A 182 -8.75 -18.51 11.46
N SER A 183 -9.54 -19.35 12.13
CA SER A 183 -9.05 -20.13 13.28
C SER A 183 -7.94 -21.12 12.91
N SER A 184 -7.81 -21.50 11.62
CA SER A 184 -6.81 -22.45 11.13
C SER A 184 -5.53 -21.81 10.57
N GLY A 185 -5.50 -20.49 10.37
CA GLY A 185 -4.34 -19.78 9.85
C GLY A 185 -4.66 -18.57 8.98
N SER A 186 -3.66 -18.13 8.21
CA SER A 186 -3.78 -17.06 7.22
C SER A 186 -3.94 -17.65 5.82
N TRP A 187 -4.82 -17.06 5.01
CA TRP A 187 -5.18 -17.54 3.68
C TRP A 187 -5.22 -16.38 2.67
N LEU A 188 -5.08 -16.72 1.38
CA LEU A 188 -5.22 -15.78 0.28
C LEU A 188 -6.70 -15.59 -0.06
N GLY A 189 -7.17 -14.35 -0.10
CA GLY A 189 -8.44 -13.95 -0.69
C GLY A 189 -8.21 -13.19 -1.99
N MET A 190 -9.14 -13.32 -2.92
CA MET A 190 -9.16 -12.57 -4.17
C MET A 190 -10.60 -12.19 -4.52
N ASN A 191 -10.80 -10.94 -4.90
CA ASN A 191 -12.07 -10.42 -5.39
C ASN A 191 -11.85 -9.59 -6.63
N LEU A 192 -12.93 -9.38 -7.39
CA LEU A 192 -12.92 -8.39 -8.45
C LEU A 192 -13.26 -7.02 -7.88
N LEU A 193 -12.78 -5.96 -8.53
CA LEU A 193 -13.12 -4.57 -8.21
C LEU A 193 -13.93 -3.95 -9.34
N ASP A 194 -15.09 -3.40 -9.01
CA ASP A 194 -15.86 -2.53 -9.90
C ASP A 194 -15.58 -1.06 -9.59
N PHE A 195 -15.16 -0.30 -10.60
CA PHE A 195 -14.92 1.14 -10.52
C PHE A 195 -16.00 1.99 -11.21
N SER A 196 -17.09 1.39 -11.70
CA SER A 196 -18.15 2.05 -12.48
C SER A 196 -18.77 3.26 -11.77
N SER A 197 -18.85 3.23 -10.44
CA SER A 197 -19.34 4.33 -9.59
C SER A 197 -18.33 5.48 -9.41
N GLY A 198 -17.10 5.30 -9.90
CA GLY A 198 -15.94 6.15 -9.61
C GLY A 198 -15.18 5.75 -8.33
N TRP A 199 -15.71 4.85 -7.51
CA TRP A 199 -15.04 4.29 -6.33
C TRP A 199 -15.02 2.76 -6.42
N PRO A 200 -13.92 2.10 -6.03
CA PRO A 200 -13.81 0.65 -6.11
C PRO A 200 -14.74 -0.04 -5.11
N VAL A 201 -15.49 -1.02 -5.59
CA VAL A 201 -16.31 -1.93 -4.79
C VAL A 201 -15.81 -3.35 -5.03
N ALA A 202 -15.45 -4.07 -3.97
CA ALA A 202 -15.08 -5.48 -4.05
C ALA A 202 -16.34 -6.35 -4.17
N TYR A 203 -16.31 -7.35 -5.06
CA TYR A 203 -17.40 -8.31 -5.27
C TYR A 203 -16.90 -9.72 -5.61
#